data_AF-A0A367YE70-F1
#
_entry.id   AF-A0A367YE70-F1
#
_cell.length_a   1.000
_cell.length_b   1.000
_cell.length_c   1.000
_cell.angle_alpha   90.00
_cell.angle_beta   90.00
_cell.angle_gamma   90.00
#
_symmetry.space_group_name_H-M   'P 1'
#
loop_
_entity.id
_entity.type
_entity.pdbx_description
1 polymer ?
#
loop_
_entity_poly.entity_id
_entity_poly.type
_entity_poly.pdbx_seq_one_letter_code
_entity_poly.pdbx_strand_id
1 'polypeptide(L)'
;MSSLQPPDEPEKTKAFATAIIHWLSEFPKSPIAPDTTIDVFLQPPTLYKIFKVLFLRDDFEALQNDKWFLENEAVMGTSVIHIHEYTMKQIDILDELLDLHLRAKVDLNTMPHLNLYKLVVFQDHGELKKMCQILFRIGTSTSRLSTNGLAYVEFLTDVDKTAINQFKETGISVSMANRKKNKYPGLREKTMPPAETNSDYDCSDSKSGGAGASGSCYYIEEEVWDALNWENAIYESLIYKLSREMHN
;
A
#
# COMPACT_ATOMS: atom_id res chain seq x y z
N MET A 1 2.85 24.21 16.30
CA MET A 1 1.52 23.62 16.45
C MET A 1 1.58 22.21 15.89
N SER A 2 1.83 21.22 16.74
CA SER A 2 1.91 19.81 16.36
C SER A 2 0.51 19.28 16.16
N SER A 3 0.23 18.79 14.95
CA SER A 3 -0.94 17.98 14.65
C SER A 3 -0.86 16.69 15.47
N LEU A 4 -1.64 16.62 16.54
CA LEU A 4 -1.89 15.40 17.30
C LEU A 4 -2.74 14.48 16.42
N GLN A 5 -2.12 13.48 15.79
CA GLN A 5 -2.86 12.29 15.38
C GLN A 5 -3.54 11.70 16.63
N PRO A 6 -4.81 11.27 16.56
CA PRO A 6 -5.49 10.70 17.71
C PRO A 6 -4.72 9.44 18.17
N PRO A 7 -4.36 9.32 19.45
CA PRO A 7 -3.53 8.24 19.99
C PRO A 7 -4.13 6.83 19.80
N ASP A 8 -5.41 6.74 19.45
CA ASP A 8 -6.14 5.49 19.28
C ASP A 8 -5.82 4.72 17.98
N GLU A 9 -5.32 5.40 16.94
CA GLU A 9 -5.09 4.77 15.64
C GLU A 9 -3.95 3.72 15.65
N PRO A 10 -2.75 4.00 16.20
CA PRO A 10 -1.67 3.01 16.23
C PRO A 10 -1.99 1.77 17.07
N GLU A 11 -2.72 1.94 18.18
CA GLU A 11 -3.14 0.80 19.02
C GLU A 11 -4.14 -0.10 18.29
N LYS A 12 -5.12 0.49 17.59
CA LYS A 12 -6.07 -0.26 16.76
C LYS A 12 -5.36 -1.00 15.63
N THR A 13 -4.37 -0.37 15.00
CA THR A 13 -3.56 -1.03 13.97
C THR A 13 -2.76 -2.20 14.54
N LYS A 14 -2.16 -2.07 15.72
CA LYS A 14 -1.44 -3.17 16.38
C LYS A 14 -2.38 -4.33 16.70
N ALA A 15 -3.56 -4.05 17.26
CA ALA A 15 -4.58 -5.07 17.54
C ALA A 15 -5.02 -5.79 16.25
N PHE A 16 -5.19 -5.05 15.15
CA PHE A 16 -5.49 -5.63 13.85
C PHE A 16 -4.35 -6.52 13.32
N ALA A 17 -3.11 -6.07 13.42
CA ALA A 17 -1.95 -6.86 13.02
C ALA A 17 -1.85 -8.16 13.83
N THR A 18 -2.06 -8.09 15.15
CA THR A 18 -2.13 -9.28 16.03
C THR A 18 -3.25 -10.24 15.60
N ALA A 19 -4.45 -9.72 15.31
CA ALA A 19 -5.55 -10.56 14.82
C ALA A 19 -5.21 -11.26 13.49
N ILE A 20 -4.50 -10.56 12.59
CA ILE A 20 -4.01 -11.16 11.33
C ILE A 20 -2.92 -12.21 11.59
N ILE A 21 -2.04 -12.01 12.57
CA ILE A 21 -1.04 -13.02 12.98
C ILE A 21 -1.74 -14.27 13.51
N HIS A 22 -2.72 -14.13 14.41
CA HIS A 22 -3.52 -15.24 14.91
C HIS A 22 -4.19 -15.99 13.76
N TRP A 23 -4.84 -15.27 12.86
CA TRP A 23 -5.50 -15.86 11.69
C TRP A 23 -4.55 -16.59 10.74
N LEU A 24 -3.41 -15.99 10.42
CA LEU A 24 -2.40 -16.62 9.57
C LEU A 24 -1.76 -17.85 10.25
N SER A 25 -1.69 -17.89 11.58
CA SER A 25 -1.15 -19.04 12.32
C SER A 25 -1.99 -20.31 12.16
N GLU A 26 -3.28 -20.18 11.85
CA GLU A 26 -4.19 -21.31 11.59
C GLU A 26 -3.95 -21.99 10.23
N PHE A 27 -3.21 -21.35 9.33
CA PHE A 27 -2.95 -21.94 8.01
C PHE A 27 -2.05 -23.17 8.11
N PRO A 28 -2.32 -24.22 7.31
CA PRO A 28 -1.46 -25.39 7.29
C PRO A 28 -0.05 -25.01 6.83
N LYS A 29 0.97 -25.39 7.61
CA LYS A 29 2.38 -25.03 7.40
C LYS A 29 2.66 -23.52 7.52
N SER A 30 1.86 -22.80 8.31
CA SER A 30 2.14 -21.40 8.63
C SER A 30 3.55 -21.26 9.21
N PRO A 31 4.34 -20.26 8.76
CA PRO A 31 5.67 -20.01 9.30
C PRO A 31 5.66 -19.22 10.61
N ILE A 32 4.48 -18.82 11.09
CA ILE A 32 4.28 -18.03 12.29
C ILE A 32 3.30 -18.73 13.24
N ALA A 33 3.54 -18.53 14.54
CA ALA A 33 2.71 -19.01 15.64
C ALA A 33 1.84 -17.86 16.19
N PRO A 34 0.75 -18.13 16.94
CA PRO A 34 -0.12 -17.07 17.45
C PRO A 34 0.58 -16.11 18.43
N ASP A 35 1.66 -16.54 19.08
CA ASP A 35 2.50 -15.71 19.97
C ASP A 35 3.57 -14.88 19.23
N THR A 36 3.60 -14.93 17.89
CA THR A 36 4.57 -14.18 17.08
C THR A 36 4.36 -12.68 17.27
N THR A 37 5.44 -11.95 17.57
CA THR A 37 5.39 -10.49 17.71
C THR A 37 5.32 -9.80 16.35
N ILE A 38 4.83 -8.56 16.33
CA ILE A 38 4.78 -7.73 15.11
C ILE A 38 6.19 -7.55 14.52
N ASP A 39 7.21 -7.39 15.36
CA ASP A 39 8.60 -7.22 14.90
C ASP A 39 9.13 -8.44 14.15
N VAL A 40 8.77 -9.65 14.59
CA VAL A 40 9.13 -10.92 13.93
C VAL A 40 8.29 -11.12 12.67
N PHE A 41 7.01 -10.78 12.73
CA PHE A 41 6.08 -10.84 11.60
C PHE A 41 6.55 -9.97 10.42
N LEU A 42 7.09 -8.77 10.70
CA LEU A 42 7.59 -7.83 9.69
C LEU A 42 8.99 -8.13 9.17
N GLN A 43 9.68 -9.16 9.68
CA GLN A 43 10.97 -9.54 9.13
C GLN A 43 10.81 -10.04 7.68
N PRO A 44 11.65 -9.60 6.73
CA PRO A 44 11.55 -10.02 5.34
C PRO A 44 11.53 -11.56 5.13
N PRO A 45 12.34 -12.36 5.85
CA PRO A 45 12.24 -13.83 5.77
C PRO A 45 10.88 -14.39 6.20
N THR A 46 10.24 -13.79 7.20
CA THR A 46 8.91 -14.20 7.67
C THR A 46 7.86 -13.90 6.62
N LEU A 47 7.86 -12.66 6.08
CA LEU A 47 6.95 -12.25 5.01
C LEU A 47 7.09 -13.13 3.76
N TYR A 48 8.32 -13.46 3.37
CA TYR A 48 8.61 -14.36 2.25
C TYR A 48 7.98 -15.75 2.45
N LYS A 49 8.14 -16.33 3.65
CA LYS A 49 7.54 -17.62 3.99
C LYS A 49 6.00 -17.54 3.99
N ILE A 50 5.41 -16.43 4.45
CA ILE A 50 3.95 -16.22 4.40
C ILE A 50 3.46 -16.18 2.95
N PHE A 51 4.15 -15.41 2.09
CA PHE A 51 3.81 -15.36 0.66
C PHE A 51 3.88 -16.74 0.01
N LYS A 52 4.87 -17.58 0.36
CA LYS A 52 4.93 -18.97 -0.13
C LYS A 52 3.73 -19.83 0.26
N VAL A 53 3.13 -19.57 1.42
CA VAL A 53 1.93 -20.30 1.88
C VAL A 53 0.68 -19.81 1.13
N LEU A 54 0.58 -18.50 0.90
CA LEU A 54 -0.62 -17.87 0.34
C LEU A 54 -0.66 -17.86 -1.19
N PHE A 55 0.48 -17.65 -1.86
CA PHE A 55 0.53 -17.48 -3.32
C PHE A 55 0.54 -18.84 -4.02
N LEU A 56 0.28 -18.82 -5.34
CA LEU A 56 0.38 -20.04 -6.14
C LEU A 56 1.85 -20.37 -6.40
N ARG A 57 2.13 -21.66 -6.60
CA ARG A 57 3.48 -22.15 -6.87
C ARG A 57 4.07 -21.53 -8.14
N ASP A 58 3.22 -21.29 -9.14
CA ASP A 58 3.59 -20.69 -10.42
C ASP A 58 4.10 -19.24 -10.25
N ASP A 59 3.59 -18.50 -9.25
CA ASP A 59 4.01 -17.13 -8.95
C ASP A 59 5.45 -17.09 -8.38
N PHE A 60 5.91 -18.19 -7.77
CA PHE A 60 7.20 -18.29 -7.08
C PHE A 60 8.30 -18.96 -7.91
N GLU A 61 7.96 -19.90 -8.80
CA GLU A 61 8.93 -20.62 -9.61
C GLU A 61 9.67 -19.72 -10.61
N ALA A 62 9.07 -18.58 -10.98
CA ALA A 62 9.67 -17.59 -11.85
C ALA A 62 10.94 -16.93 -11.25
N LEU A 63 11.07 -16.91 -9.92
CA LEU A 63 11.99 -16.00 -9.25
C LEU A 63 13.13 -16.67 -8.45
N GLN A 64 13.08 -17.99 -8.15
CA GLN A 64 14.14 -18.77 -7.47
C GLN A 64 14.90 -18.01 -6.35
N ASN A 65 14.19 -17.31 -5.47
CA ASN A 65 14.78 -16.33 -4.55
C ASN A 65 15.16 -16.86 -3.16
N ASP A 66 15.03 -18.16 -2.90
CA ASP A 66 15.20 -18.76 -1.57
C ASP A 66 16.53 -18.46 -0.89
N LYS A 67 17.60 -18.31 -1.67
CA LYS A 67 18.96 -17.98 -1.17
C LYS A 67 19.07 -16.60 -0.52
N TRP A 68 18.14 -15.69 -0.82
CA TRP A 68 18.13 -14.32 -0.29
C TRP A 68 17.41 -14.20 1.05
N PHE A 69 16.79 -15.28 1.56
CA PHE A 69 16.02 -15.25 2.80
C PHE A 69 16.55 -16.19 3.87
N LEU A 70 17.85 -16.52 3.81
CA LEU A 70 18.56 -17.20 4.89
C LEU A 70 18.68 -16.23 6.09
N GLU A 71 18.54 -16.77 7.30
CA GLU A 71 18.51 -15.98 8.54
C GLU A 71 19.76 -15.11 8.66
N ASN A 72 19.59 -13.79 8.66
CA ASN A 72 20.66 -12.85 8.97
C ASN A 72 20.74 -12.67 10.48
N GLU A 73 21.96 -12.74 11.00
CA GLU A 73 22.26 -12.32 12.37
C GLU A 73 22.03 -10.80 12.49
N ALA A 74 21.12 -10.40 13.38
CA ALA A 74 20.87 -9.00 13.66
C ALA A 74 22.09 -8.39 14.36
N VAL A 75 22.79 -7.48 13.69
CA VAL A 75 23.87 -6.69 14.31
C VAL A 75 23.22 -5.59 15.15
N MET A 76 23.13 -5.82 16.46
CA MET A 76 22.78 -4.76 17.42
C MET A 76 23.99 -3.86 17.68
N GLY A 77 23.87 -2.56 17.38
CA GLY A 77 24.82 -1.58 17.86
C GLY A 77 24.77 -0.24 17.14
N THR A 78 24.59 0.81 17.94
CA THR A 78 24.70 2.25 17.64
C THR A 78 23.46 2.97 17.12
N SER A 79 23.36 4.25 17.49
CA SER A 79 22.27 5.20 17.28
C SER A 79 22.04 5.61 15.81
N VAL A 80 22.50 4.78 14.88
CA VAL A 80 22.33 4.91 13.43
C VAL A 80 21.67 3.61 12.96
N ILE A 81 20.51 3.72 12.31
CA ILE A 81 19.84 2.55 11.71
C ILE A 81 20.71 2.09 10.54
N HIS A 82 21.62 1.14 10.79
CA HIS A 82 22.38 0.47 9.76
C HIS A 82 21.51 -0.59 9.11
N ILE A 83 20.90 -0.24 7.97
CA ILE A 83 20.16 -1.21 7.15
C ILE A 83 21.17 -1.96 6.29
N HIS A 84 21.27 -3.26 6.49
CA HIS A 84 22.17 -4.09 5.69
C HIS A 84 21.66 -4.11 4.23
N GLU A 85 22.56 -4.02 3.24
CA GLU A 85 22.21 -4.04 1.80
C GLU A 85 21.34 -5.27 1.45
N TYR A 86 21.62 -6.39 2.11
CA TYR A 86 20.84 -7.61 1.96
C TYR A 86 19.36 -7.45 2.36
N THR A 87 19.06 -6.67 3.40
CA THR A 87 17.68 -6.37 3.82
C THR A 87 16.95 -5.55 2.77
N MET A 88 17.64 -4.57 2.14
CA MET A 88 17.06 -3.80 1.04
C MET A 88 16.69 -4.71 -0.14
N LYS A 89 17.62 -5.60 -0.52
CA LYS A 89 17.37 -6.55 -1.60
C LYS A 89 16.25 -7.54 -1.30
N GLN A 90 16.12 -7.98 -0.05
CA GLN A 90 14.98 -8.80 0.38
C GLN A 90 13.65 -8.06 0.22
N ILE A 91 13.64 -6.75 0.54
CA ILE A 91 12.45 -5.90 0.37
C ILE A 91 12.09 -5.78 -1.11
N ASP A 92 13.05 -5.51 -2.00
CA ASP A 92 12.80 -5.44 -3.45
C ASP A 92 12.18 -6.72 -4.00
N ILE A 93 12.71 -7.87 -3.58
CA ILE A 93 12.19 -9.18 -3.98
C ILE A 93 10.75 -9.39 -3.50
N LEU A 94 10.45 -8.99 -2.25
CA LEU A 94 9.09 -9.09 -1.71
C LEU A 94 8.12 -8.18 -2.46
N ASP A 95 8.56 -6.99 -2.86
CA ASP A 95 7.76 -6.03 -3.61
C ASP A 95 7.42 -6.58 -5.01
N GLU A 96 8.43 -7.11 -5.71
CA GLU A 96 8.26 -7.76 -7.02
C GLU A 96 7.31 -8.96 -6.95
N LEU A 97 7.44 -9.81 -5.93
CA LEU A 97 6.55 -10.96 -5.72
C LEU A 97 5.11 -10.53 -5.47
N LEU A 98 4.92 -9.51 -4.64
CA LEU A 98 3.59 -8.99 -4.33
C LEU A 98 2.95 -8.37 -5.57
N ASP A 99 3.68 -7.53 -6.30
CA ASP A 99 3.21 -6.90 -7.53
C ASP A 99 2.84 -7.94 -8.61
N LEU A 100 3.68 -8.96 -8.80
CA LEU A 100 3.39 -10.06 -9.74
C LEU A 100 2.09 -10.78 -9.37
N HIS A 101 1.90 -11.14 -8.10
CA HIS A 101 0.68 -11.80 -7.64
C HIS A 101 -0.56 -10.92 -7.79
N LEU A 102 -0.46 -9.64 -7.41
CA LEU A 102 -1.56 -8.69 -7.51
C LEU A 102 -1.94 -8.44 -8.97
N ARG A 103 -0.99 -8.25 -9.90
CA ARG A 103 -1.25 -8.10 -11.34
C ARG A 103 -1.93 -9.32 -11.95
N ALA A 104 -1.56 -10.52 -11.50
CA ALA A 104 -2.09 -11.76 -12.05
C ALA A 104 -3.52 -12.08 -11.57
N LYS A 105 -3.91 -11.63 -10.36
CA LYS A 105 -5.11 -12.15 -9.68
C LYS A 105 -6.05 -11.08 -9.11
N VAL A 106 -5.64 -9.82 -9.02
CA VAL A 106 -6.40 -8.75 -8.38
C VAL A 106 -6.59 -7.58 -9.33
N ASP A 107 -7.77 -6.97 -9.34
CA ASP A 107 -7.94 -5.64 -9.92
C ASP A 107 -7.16 -4.63 -9.07
N LEU A 108 -5.98 -4.24 -9.54
CA LEU A 108 -5.02 -3.36 -8.86
C LEU A 108 -5.66 -2.07 -8.35
N ASN A 109 -6.71 -1.59 -9.01
CA ASN A 109 -7.46 -0.38 -8.63
C ASN A 109 -8.18 -0.49 -7.29
N THR A 110 -8.22 -1.69 -6.69
CA THR A 110 -8.93 -1.95 -5.44
C THR A 110 -8.00 -2.19 -4.26
N MET A 111 -6.68 -2.17 -4.45
CA MET A 111 -5.70 -2.39 -3.38
C MET A 111 -4.98 -1.11 -2.99
N PRO A 112 -4.70 -0.89 -1.69
CA PRO A 112 -3.87 0.23 -1.27
C PRO A 112 -2.43 0.03 -1.73
N HIS A 113 -1.77 1.09 -2.20
CA HIS A 113 -0.34 1.07 -2.49
C HIS A 113 0.46 0.88 -1.19
N LEU A 114 1.20 -0.23 -1.10
CA LEU A 114 2.04 -0.60 0.03
C LEU A 114 3.49 -0.16 -0.22
N ASN A 115 4.12 0.46 0.76
CA ASN A 115 5.55 0.75 0.75
C ASN A 115 6.26 -0.18 1.76
N LEU A 116 6.81 -1.28 1.27
CA LEU A 116 7.50 -2.28 2.11
C LEU A 116 8.76 -1.73 2.77
N TYR A 117 9.47 -0.79 2.14
CA TYR A 117 10.60 -0.11 2.77
C TYR A 117 10.16 0.63 4.04
N LYS A 118 9.09 1.41 3.93
CA LYS A 118 8.56 2.17 5.05
C LYS A 118 7.97 1.28 6.14
N LEU A 119 7.40 0.14 5.75
CA LEU A 119 6.94 -0.88 6.68
C LEU A 119 8.09 -1.53 7.47
N VAL A 120 9.10 -2.07 6.78
CA VAL A 120 10.12 -2.92 7.41
C VAL A 120 11.16 -2.08 8.16
N VAL A 121 11.61 -0.97 7.56
CA VAL A 121 12.70 -0.13 8.11
C VAL A 121 12.18 0.84 9.16
N PHE A 122 11.06 1.51 8.89
CA PHE A 122 10.53 2.56 9.75
C PHE A 122 9.35 2.11 10.61
N GLN A 123 8.94 0.84 10.52
CA GLN A 123 7.82 0.26 11.28
C GLN A 123 6.54 1.10 11.21
N ASP A 124 6.26 1.69 10.04
CA ASP A 124 5.15 2.61 9.88
C ASP A 124 3.79 1.91 10.05
N HIS A 125 2.97 2.43 10.97
CA HIS A 125 1.66 1.87 11.27
C HIS A 125 0.68 1.99 10.08
N GLY A 126 0.79 3.04 9.26
CA GLY A 126 -0.02 3.18 8.06
C GLY A 126 0.25 2.07 7.05
N GLU A 127 1.52 1.77 6.79
CA GLU A 127 1.90 0.66 5.92
C GLU A 127 1.61 -0.71 6.54
N LEU A 128 1.72 -0.87 7.87
CA LEU A 128 1.36 -2.11 8.56
C LEU A 128 -0.11 -2.45 8.35
N LYS A 129 -0.98 -1.45 8.51
CA LYS A 129 -2.41 -1.59 8.23
C LYS A 129 -2.67 -2.04 6.79
N LYS A 130 -2.03 -1.42 5.81
CA LYS A 130 -2.19 -1.78 4.39
C LYS A 130 -1.71 -3.21 4.12
N MET A 131 -0.56 -3.60 4.68
CA MET A 131 -0.02 -4.95 4.53
C MET A 131 -1.00 -6.00 5.08
N CYS A 132 -1.54 -5.77 6.28
CA CYS A 132 -2.54 -6.62 6.88
C CYS A 132 -3.82 -6.71 6.03
N GLN A 133 -4.29 -5.59 5.45
CA GLN A 133 -5.44 -5.60 4.52
C GLN A 133 -5.18 -6.41 3.25
N ILE A 134 -3.99 -6.26 2.67
CA ILE A 134 -3.57 -6.99 1.47
C ILE A 134 -3.49 -8.49 1.77
N LEU A 135 -2.78 -8.88 2.84
CA LEU A 135 -2.65 -10.28 3.25
C LEU A 135 -4.00 -10.93 3.54
N PHE A 136 -4.88 -10.23 4.25
CA PHE A 136 -6.23 -10.72 4.54
C PHE A 136 -6.99 -10.97 3.24
N ARG A 137 -6.99 -9.99 2.33
CA ARG A 137 -7.71 -10.12 1.06
C ARG A 137 -7.13 -11.20 0.16
N ILE A 138 -5.80 -11.35 0.10
CA ILE A 138 -5.17 -12.46 -0.61
C ILE A 138 -5.62 -13.80 0.01
N GLY A 139 -5.46 -13.95 1.33
CA GLY A 139 -5.80 -15.18 2.03
C GLY A 139 -7.29 -15.50 2.06
N THR A 140 -8.20 -14.56 1.77
CA THR A 140 -9.66 -14.82 1.66
C THR A 140 -10.20 -14.86 0.23
N SER A 141 -9.47 -14.39 -0.78
CA SER A 141 -10.04 -14.19 -2.13
C SER A 141 -9.19 -14.70 -3.28
N THR A 142 -7.86 -14.61 -3.21
CA THR A 142 -6.99 -14.95 -4.37
C THR A 142 -6.04 -16.12 -4.11
N SER A 143 -5.75 -16.42 -2.84
CA SER A 143 -4.92 -17.55 -2.47
C SER A 143 -5.59 -18.89 -2.81
N ARG A 144 -4.77 -19.93 -3.01
CA ARG A 144 -5.26 -21.32 -3.13
C ARG A 144 -6.01 -21.78 -1.89
N LEU A 145 -5.69 -21.18 -0.75
CA LEU A 145 -6.26 -21.49 0.55
C LEU A 145 -7.39 -20.52 0.91
N SER A 146 -7.99 -19.83 -0.06
CA SER A 146 -9.04 -18.83 0.19
C SER A 146 -10.25 -19.37 0.95
N THR A 147 -10.73 -20.56 0.58
CA THR A 147 -11.80 -21.26 1.32
C THR A 147 -11.41 -21.53 2.77
N ASN A 148 -10.17 -21.96 3.00
CA ASN A 148 -9.65 -22.19 4.34
C ASN A 148 -9.50 -20.87 5.10
N GLY A 149 -8.96 -19.84 4.46
CA GLY A 149 -8.81 -18.52 5.04
C GLY A 149 -10.13 -17.91 5.49
N LEU A 150 -11.20 -18.07 4.70
CA LEU A 150 -12.55 -17.68 5.11
C LEU A 150 -13.05 -18.48 6.31
N ALA A 151 -12.86 -19.80 6.31
CA ALA A 151 -13.27 -20.66 7.42
C ALA A 151 -12.49 -20.36 8.70
N TYR A 152 -11.20 -20.05 8.61
CA TYR A 152 -10.35 -19.82 9.77
C TYR A 152 -10.68 -18.53 10.53
N VAL A 153 -11.37 -17.57 9.90
CA VAL A 153 -11.91 -16.40 10.61
C VAL A 153 -12.86 -16.83 11.73
N GLU A 154 -13.59 -17.94 11.57
CA GLU A 154 -14.56 -18.40 12.58
C GLU A 154 -13.90 -18.94 13.86
N PHE A 155 -12.65 -19.40 13.79
CA PHE A 155 -11.91 -19.91 14.96
C PHE A 155 -11.23 -18.81 15.78
N LEU A 156 -11.24 -17.57 15.29
CA LEU A 156 -10.69 -16.43 16.01
C LEU A 156 -11.55 -16.05 17.21
N THR A 157 -10.94 -15.37 18.17
CA THR A 157 -11.64 -14.75 19.30
C THR A 157 -12.56 -13.62 18.83
N ASP A 158 -13.59 -13.30 19.60
CA ASP A 158 -14.50 -12.18 19.27
C ASP A 158 -13.76 -10.83 19.18
N VAL A 159 -12.69 -10.67 19.96
CA VAL A 159 -11.81 -9.49 19.92
C VAL A 159 -11.10 -9.40 18.58
N ASP A 160 -10.49 -10.49 18.12
CA ASP A 160 -9.78 -10.56 16.85
C ASP A 160 -10.74 -10.37 15.65
N LYS A 161 -11.91 -11.01 15.70
CA LYS A 161 -12.97 -10.82 14.69
C LYS A 161 -13.39 -9.36 14.59
N THR A 162 -13.57 -8.69 15.73
CA THR A 162 -13.94 -7.26 15.77
C THR A 162 -12.84 -6.39 15.16
N ALA A 163 -11.58 -6.66 15.51
CA ALA A 163 -10.43 -5.94 14.95
C ALA A 163 -10.33 -6.10 13.42
N ILE A 164 -10.53 -7.33 12.91
CA ILE A 164 -10.52 -7.59 11.45
C ILE A 164 -11.67 -6.86 10.75
N ASN A 165 -12.89 -6.96 11.27
CA ASN A 165 -14.07 -6.36 10.66
C ASN A 165 -13.97 -4.83 10.59
N GLN A 166 -13.38 -4.19 11.61
CA GLN A 166 -13.17 -2.75 11.64
C GLN A 166 -12.35 -2.23 10.43
N PHE A 167 -11.39 -3.02 9.95
CA PHE A 167 -10.49 -2.61 8.86
C PHE A 167 -10.85 -3.21 7.50
N LYS A 168 -11.73 -4.22 7.47
CA LYS A 168 -12.23 -4.88 6.25
C LYS A 168 -13.10 -3.95 5.39
N GLU A 169 -13.88 -3.06 5.99
CA GLU A 169 -14.88 -2.23 5.27
C GLU A 169 -14.31 -0.91 4.71
N THR A 170 -13.19 -0.43 5.25
CA THR A 170 -12.59 0.87 4.87
C THR A 170 -12.01 0.89 3.44
N GLY A 171 -11.69 -0.26 2.85
CA GLY A 171 -11.15 -0.33 1.47
C GLY A 171 -12.21 -0.26 0.37
N ILE A 172 -13.47 -0.61 0.68
CA ILE A 172 -14.57 -0.69 -0.31
C ILE A 172 -15.50 0.52 -0.20
N SER A 173 -15.70 1.06 1.02
CA SER A 173 -16.65 2.14 1.27
C SER A 173 -16.17 3.53 0.81
N VAL A 174 -14.87 3.81 0.82
CA VAL A 174 -14.35 5.13 0.36
C VAL A 174 -14.52 5.29 -1.16
N SER A 175 -14.44 4.20 -1.93
CA SER A 175 -14.64 4.20 -3.38
C SER A 175 -16.12 4.27 -3.80
N MET A 176 -17.04 3.67 -3.04
CA MET A 176 -18.47 3.69 -3.38
C MET A 176 -19.26 4.84 -2.74
N ALA A 177 -18.88 5.33 -1.55
CA ALA A 177 -19.58 6.44 -0.91
C ALA A 177 -19.35 7.77 -1.64
N ASN A 178 -18.17 7.96 -2.25
CA ASN A 178 -17.87 9.14 -3.08
C ASN A 178 -18.44 9.06 -4.49
N ARG A 179 -18.96 7.89 -4.94
CA ARG A 179 -19.63 7.73 -6.25
C ARG A 179 -21.12 8.10 -6.24
N LYS A 180 -21.71 8.47 -5.10
CA LYS A 180 -23.14 8.81 -4.99
C LYS A 180 -23.41 10.24 -4.55
N LYS A 181 -22.68 11.23 -5.10
CA LYS A 181 -23.22 12.58 -5.31
C LYS A 181 -22.58 13.19 -6.56
N ASN A 182 -23.03 12.76 -7.75
CA ASN A 182 -22.90 13.59 -8.95
C ASN A 182 -23.63 14.91 -8.68
N LYS A 183 -22.89 15.93 -8.25
CA LYS A 183 -23.42 17.27 -7.97
C LYS A 183 -23.37 18.19 -9.20
N TYR A 184 -23.21 17.64 -10.41
CA TYR A 184 -23.22 18.41 -11.65
C TYR A 184 -23.87 17.67 -12.82
N PRO A 185 -25.21 17.71 -12.94
CA PRO A 185 -25.86 17.49 -14.22
C PRO A 185 -25.76 18.80 -15.02
N GLY A 186 -24.73 18.97 -15.86
CA GLY A 186 -24.77 20.09 -16.83
C GLY A 186 -23.49 20.73 -17.34
N LEU A 187 -22.29 20.17 -17.17
CA LEU A 187 -21.09 20.72 -17.85
C LEU A 187 -20.76 19.95 -19.13
N ARG A 188 -21.73 19.92 -20.06
CA ARG A 188 -21.42 19.76 -21.49
C ARG A 188 -21.21 21.17 -22.05
N GLU A 189 -20.18 21.29 -22.87
CA GLU A 189 -19.93 22.43 -23.79
C GLU A 189 -19.52 23.75 -23.14
N LYS A 190 -18.25 23.84 -22.73
CA LYS A 190 -17.48 25.07 -22.99
C LYS A 190 -16.18 24.70 -23.68
N THR A 191 -16.06 25.21 -24.89
CA THR A 191 -14.92 25.22 -25.79
C THR A 191 -13.60 25.47 -25.06
N MET A 192 -12.56 24.71 -25.47
CA MET A 192 -11.16 24.96 -25.12
C MET A 192 -10.83 26.46 -25.21
N PRO A 193 -10.15 27.05 -24.23
CA PRO A 193 -9.37 28.26 -24.48
C PRO A 193 -8.22 27.90 -25.43
N PRO A 194 -7.92 28.73 -26.44
CA PRO A 194 -6.77 28.51 -27.29
C PRO A 194 -5.49 28.60 -26.47
N ALA A 195 -4.56 27.67 -26.71
CA ALA A 195 -3.22 27.71 -26.14
C ALA A 195 -2.46 28.90 -26.72
N GLU A 196 -2.42 30.01 -25.98
CA GLU A 196 -1.43 31.05 -26.23
C GLU A 196 -0.13 30.64 -25.53
N THR A 197 0.76 30.02 -26.30
CA THR A 197 2.21 30.05 -26.06
C THR A 197 2.66 31.49 -25.96
N ASN A 198 3.05 31.93 -24.76
CA ASN A 198 3.97 33.05 -24.58
C ASN A 198 5.00 32.68 -23.51
N SER A 199 6.17 32.28 -24.01
CA SER A 199 7.45 32.50 -23.38
C SER A 199 7.60 33.99 -23.07
N ASP A 200 7.86 34.35 -21.81
CA ASP A 200 8.69 35.49 -21.41
C ASP A 200 8.72 35.55 -19.87
N TYR A 201 9.67 34.81 -19.27
CA TYR A 201 10.13 35.09 -17.92
C TYR A 201 11.21 36.15 -18.02
N ASP A 202 10.83 37.42 -17.86
CA ASP A 202 11.81 38.48 -17.67
C ASP A 202 11.85 38.90 -16.20
N CYS A 203 13.03 38.69 -15.64
CA CYS A 203 13.40 38.96 -14.26
C CYS A 203 13.75 40.44 -14.13
N SER A 204 13.06 41.19 -13.28
CA SER A 204 13.62 42.42 -12.72
C SER A 204 13.20 42.63 -11.27
N ASP A 205 14.19 42.46 -10.39
CA ASP A 205 14.23 42.86 -9.00
C ASP A 205 14.08 44.39 -8.84
N SER A 206 13.30 44.85 -7.84
CA SER A 206 13.70 45.99 -6.99
C SER A 206 12.89 46.12 -5.69
N LYS A 207 13.50 45.62 -4.60
CA LYS A 207 13.52 46.07 -3.18
C LYS A 207 12.52 47.17 -2.73
N SER A 208 11.73 46.88 -1.69
CA SER A 208 11.96 47.42 -0.32
C SER A 208 10.89 46.99 0.70
N GLY A 209 11.33 46.45 1.84
CA GLY A 209 10.66 46.57 3.15
C GLY A 209 9.81 45.39 3.64
N GLY A 210 10.33 44.63 4.62
CA GLY A 210 9.51 43.84 5.54
C GLY A 210 9.96 42.38 5.68
N ALA A 211 10.36 42.00 6.89
CA ALA A 211 10.78 40.65 7.25
C ALA A 211 9.66 39.62 7.03
N GLY A 212 10.01 38.52 6.37
CA GLY A 212 9.13 37.39 6.13
C GLY A 212 9.61 36.63 4.90
N ALA A 213 10.55 35.71 5.08
CA ALA A 213 10.99 34.80 4.02
C ALA A 213 9.81 33.90 3.63
N SER A 214 8.98 34.39 2.73
CA SER A 214 7.88 33.65 2.12
C SER A 214 8.51 32.72 1.08
N GLY A 215 8.89 31.52 1.52
CA GLY A 215 9.14 30.41 0.61
C GLY A 215 7.88 30.24 -0.22
N SER A 216 7.97 30.53 -1.52
CA SER A 216 6.89 30.38 -2.49
C SER A 216 6.48 28.91 -2.57
N CYS A 217 5.61 28.50 -1.65
CA CYS A 217 4.90 27.22 -1.71
C CYS A 217 3.87 27.37 -2.83
N TYR A 218 4.11 26.72 -3.96
CA TYR A 218 3.09 26.57 -4.99
C TYR A 218 2.01 25.66 -4.41
N TYR A 219 0.95 26.27 -3.89
CA TYR A 219 -0.25 25.55 -3.51
C TYR A 219 -0.99 25.18 -4.79
N ILE A 220 -1.05 23.90 -5.10
CA ILE A 220 -1.98 23.39 -6.10
C ILE A 220 -3.34 23.38 -5.43
N GLU A 221 -4.29 24.11 -6.01
CA GLU A 221 -5.67 24.08 -5.54
C GLU A 221 -6.23 22.66 -5.67
N GLU A 222 -6.98 22.20 -4.66
CA GLU A 222 -7.53 20.83 -4.60
C GLU A 222 -8.30 20.47 -5.88
N GLU A 223 -9.02 21.44 -6.46
CA GLU A 223 -9.74 21.28 -7.72
C GLU A 223 -8.82 20.99 -8.91
N VAL A 224 -7.64 21.63 -8.95
CA VAL A 224 -6.63 21.42 -10.00
C VAL A 224 -5.97 20.06 -9.82
N TRP A 225 -5.70 19.66 -8.58
CA TRP A 225 -5.16 18.35 -8.25
C TRP A 225 -6.12 17.20 -8.63
N ASP A 226 -7.40 17.37 -8.36
CA ASP A 226 -8.44 16.40 -8.72
C ASP A 226 -8.64 16.30 -10.24
N ALA A 227 -8.58 17.44 -10.95
CA ALA A 227 -8.61 17.46 -12.41
C ALA A 227 -7.40 16.73 -13.01
N LEU A 228 -6.20 16.97 -12.50
CA LEU A 228 -4.97 16.28 -12.90
C LEU A 228 -5.04 14.77 -12.67
N ASN A 229 -5.55 14.34 -11.52
CA ASN A 229 -5.71 12.91 -11.24
C ASN A 229 -6.74 12.24 -12.14
N TRP A 230 -7.83 12.94 -12.44
CA TRP A 230 -8.84 12.43 -13.38
C TRP A 230 -8.28 12.31 -14.80
N GLU A 231 -7.52 13.31 -15.24
CA GLU A 231 -6.90 13.33 -16.57
C GLU A 231 -5.83 12.24 -16.71
N ASN A 232 -4.97 12.05 -15.69
CA ASN A 232 -4.01 10.94 -15.64
C ASN A 232 -4.70 9.58 -15.75
N ALA A 233 -5.81 9.37 -15.03
CA ALA A 233 -6.55 8.12 -15.08
C ALA A 233 -7.12 7.82 -16.49
N ILE A 234 -7.46 8.85 -17.27
CA ILE A 234 -7.88 8.68 -18.67
C ILE A 234 -6.71 8.28 -19.54
N TYR A 235 -5.56 8.94 -19.39
CA TYR A 235 -4.36 8.62 -20.17
C TYR A 235 -3.85 7.22 -19.88
N GLU A 236 -3.84 6.79 -18.62
CA GLU A 236 -3.50 5.41 -18.25
C GLU A 236 -4.44 4.40 -18.92
N SER A 237 -5.75 4.69 -18.92
CA SER A 237 -6.73 3.84 -19.61
C SER A 237 -6.51 3.79 -21.13
N LEU A 238 -6.12 4.90 -21.74
CA LEU A 238 -5.83 4.99 -23.17
C LEU A 238 -4.54 4.25 -23.53
N ILE A 239 -3.47 4.45 -22.77
CA ILE A 239 -2.19 3.74 -22.93
C ILE A 239 -2.42 2.24 -22.79
N TYR A 240 -3.23 1.83 -21.83
CA TYR A 240 -3.57 0.42 -21.62
C TYR A 240 -4.35 -0.19 -22.80
N LYS A 241 -5.27 0.56 -23.41
CA LYS A 241 -5.98 0.10 -24.61
C LYS A 241 -5.06 -0.02 -25.82
N LEU A 242 -4.20 0.98 -26.03
CA LEU A 242 -3.22 0.99 -27.13
C LEU A 242 -2.19 -0.13 -26.97
N SER A 243 -1.66 -0.34 -25.76
CA SER A 243 -0.70 -1.41 -25.50
C SER A 243 -1.32 -2.79 -25.73
N ARG A 244 -2.59 -2.97 -25.37
CA ARG A 244 -3.33 -4.21 -25.64
C ARG A 244 -3.60 -4.43 -27.14
N GLU A 245 -3.88 -3.38 -27.91
CA GLU A 245 -4.07 -3.48 -29.36
C GLU A 245 -2.74 -3.75 -30.11
N MET A 246 -1.61 -3.29 -29.59
CA MET A 246 -0.28 -3.54 -30.18
C MET A 246 0.26 -4.97 -29.93
N HIS A 247 -0.33 -5.73 -29.01
CA HIS A 247 0.08 -7.11 -28.68
C HIS A 247 -0.84 -8.19 -29.28
N ASN A 248 -1.82 -7.79 -30.10
CA ASN A 248 -2.62 -8.68 -30.95
C ASN A 248 -2.19 -8.55 -32.42
#